data_AF-A0A832UE44-F1
#
_entry.id   AF-A0A832UE44-F1
#
_cell.length_a   1.000
_cell.length_b   1.000
_cell.length_c   1.000
_cell.angle_alpha   90.00
_cell.angle_beta   90.00
_cell.angle_gamma   90.00
#
_symmetry.space_group_name_H-M   'P 1'
#
loop_
_entity.id
_entity.type
_entity.pdbx_description
1 polymer ?
#
loop_
_entity_poly.entity_id
_entity_poly.type
_entity_poly.pdbx_seq_one_letter_code
_entity_poly.pdbx_strand_id
1 'polypeptide(L)'
;MLALLFHGIDIFYDDRSKDILDKLSSRYSLKPYIAGTMGITSLFDSGIEGVELIFKRPSVAISELKGFDSVLLVLKARSIETARTFLGAIGERTDFQGEILGIDINTNSLFEVKSGISDIKSYLISLGF
;
A
#
# COMPACT_ATOMS: atom_id res chain seq x y z
N MET A 1 -13.46 -0.98 5.71
CA MET A 1 -12.75 0.20 5.16
C MET A 1 -11.29 -0.17 4.92
N LEU A 2 -10.75 0.22 3.75
CA LEU A 2 -9.38 -0.10 3.32
C LEU A 2 -8.44 1.10 3.53
N ALA A 3 -7.30 0.90 4.18
CA ALA A 3 -6.21 1.87 4.14
C ALA A 3 -5.25 1.51 3.01
N LEU A 4 -5.00 2.44 2.09
CA LEU A 4 -4.08 2.25 0.97
C LEU A 4 -2.81 3.04 1.23
N LEU A 5 -1.69 2.37 1.50
CA LEU A 5 -0.44 3.01 1.89
C LEU A 5 0.59 2.90 0.77
N PHE A 6 0.96 4.02 0.20
CA PHE A 6 2.05 4.13 -0.75
C PHE A 6 3.39 4.31 -0.03
N HIS A 7 4.42 3.59 -0.47
CA HIS A 7 5.76 3.74 0.05
C HIS A 7 6.83 3.41 -1.00
N GLY A 8 7.75 4.35 -1.21
CA GLY A 8 8.88 4.16 -2.12
C GLY A 8 9.24 5.45 -2.85
N ILE A 9 10.46 5.50 -3.38
CA ILE A 9 10.89 6.56 -4.29
C ILE A 9 10.14 6.39 -5.61
N ASP A 10 9.74 7.50 -6.24
CA ASP A 10 9.07 7.53 -7.55
C ASP A 10 7.79 6.69 -7.64
N ILE A 11 7.14 6.42 -6.51
CA ILE A 11 5.95 5.57 -6.41
C ILE A 11 4.81 6.10 -7.31
N PHE A 12 4.74 7.41 -7.56
CA PHE A 12 3.73 8.04 -8.43
C PHE A 12 4.23 8.47 -9.82
N TYR A 13 5.46 8.13 -10.23
CA TYR A 13 6.06 8.71 -11.44
C TYR A 13 5.54 8.11 -12.77
N ASP A 14 5.04 6.87 -12.77
CA ASP A 14 4.69 6.10 -13.98
C ASP A 14 3.20 5.72 -14.08
N ASP A 15 2.31 6.52 -13.48
CA ASP A 15 0.84 6.35 -13.44
C ASP A 15 0.32 5.05 -12.81
N ARG A 16 1.17 4.06 -12.54
CA ARG A 16 0.75 2.75 -12.01
C ARG A 16 0.09 2.85 -10.65
N SER A 17 0.63 3.68 -9.75
CA SER A 17 0.00 3.93 -8.45
C SER A 17 -1.34 4.67 -8.57
N LYS A 18 -1.50 5.52 -9.59
CA LYS A 18 -2.76 6.19 -9.89
C LYS A 18 -3.81 5.20 -10.39
N ASP A 19 -3.44 4.32 -11.33
CA ASP A 19 -4.31 3.25 -11.82
C ASP A 19 -4.78 2.32 -10.69
N ILE A 20 -3.89 1.98 -9.74
CA ILE A 20 -4.26 1.21 -8.55
C ILE A 20 -5.23 1.98 -7.65
N LEU A 21 -4.97 3.26 -7.41
CA LEU A 21 -5.86 4.11 -6.62
C LEU A 21 -7.25 4.20 -7.25
N ASP A 22 -7.34 4.41 -8.56
CA ASP A 22 -8.60 4.53 -9.30
C ASP A 22 -9.39 3.21 -9.28
N LYS A 23 -8.72 2.08 -9.55
CA LYS A 23 -9.34 0.74 -9.52
C LYS A 23 -9.88 0.40 -8.12
N LEU A 24 -9.08 0.62 -7.09
CA LEU A 24 -9.49 0.30 -5.71
C LEU A 24 -10.58 1.24 -5.21
N SER A 25 -10.50 2.54 -5.51
CA SER A 25 -11.50 3.52 -5.07
C SER A 25 -12.86 3.33 -5.72
N SER A 26 -12.90 2.76 -6.94
CA SER A 26 -14.15 2.41 -7.62
C SER A 26 -14.92 1.25 -6.93
N ARG A 27 -14.24 0.45 -6.12
CA ARG A 27 -14.79 -0.79 -5.51
C ARG A 27 -14.89 -0.73 -3.99
N TYR A 28 -13.94 -0.06 -3.33
CA TYR A 28 -13.81 -0.06 -1.88
C TYR A 28 -13.93 1.34 -1.31
N SER A 29 -14.56 1.44 -0.13
CA SER A 29 -14.38 2.61 0.73
C SER A 29 -12.95 2.58 1.27
N LEU A 30 -12.10 3.46 0.73
CA LEU A 30 -10.68 3.51 1.05
C LEU A 30 -10.22 4.91 1.44
N LYS A 31 -9.11 4.97 2.19
CA LYS A 31 -8.34 6.19 2.42
C LYS A 31 -6.89 5.99 1.98
N PRO A 32 -6.37 6.82 1.06
CA PRO A 32 -5.00 6.69 0.59
C PRO A 32 -4.03 7.54 1.42
N TYR A 33 -2.85 7.00 1.66
CA TYR A 33 -1.81 7.59 2.48
C TYR A 33 -0.42 7.43 1.83
N ILE A 34 0.47 8.38 2.07
CA ILE A 34 1.92 8.12 2.05
C ILE A 34 2.38 7.86 3.47
N ALA A 35 3.05 6.74 3.69
CA ALA A 35 3.68 6.43 4.97
C ALA A 35 5.20 6.68 4.91
N GLY A 36 5.65 7.62 5.73
CA GLY A 36 7.05 8.06 5.79
C GLY A 36 7.31 9.25 4.88
N THR A 37 8.58 9.47 4.52
CA THR A 37 9.00 10.59 3.67
C THR A 37 9.22 10.19 2.21
N MET A 38 9.41 8.89 1.96
CA MET A 38 9.64 8.37 0.61
C MET A 38 8.35 8.41 -0.19
N GLY A 39 8.38 9.07 -1.35
CA GLY A 39 7.25 9.21 -2.27
C GLY A 39 6.53 10.56 -2.21
N ILE A 40 6.82 11.39 -1.19
CA ILE A 40 6.18 12.71 -1.03
C ILE A 40 6.47 13.61 -2.25
N THR A 41 7.73 13.71 -2.68
CA THR A 41 8.09 14.50 -3.86
C THR A 41 7.37 13.99 -5.10
N SER A 42 7.37 12.68 -5.33
CA SER A 42 6.67 12.10 -6.49
C SER A 42 5.16 12.32 -6.46
N LEU A 43 4.55 12.41 -5.28
CA LEU A 43 3.12 12.75 -5.16
C LEU A 43 2.86 14.18 -5.61
N PHE A 44 3.64 15.14 -5.10
CA PHE A 44 3.51 16.54 -5.51
C PHE A 44 3.73 16.72 -7.01
N ASP A 45 4.73 16.04 -7.58
CA ASP A 45 5.03 16.11 -9.01
C ASP A 45 3.93 15.47 -9.86
N SER A 46 3.24 14.44 -9.34
CA SER A 46 2.17 13.72 -10.06
C SER A 46 0.84 14.49 -10.15
N GLY A 47 0.62 15.48 -9.29
CA GLY A 47 -0.65 16.20 -9.18
C GLY A 47 -1.83 15.34 -8.68
N ILE A 48 -1.59 14.17 -8.09
CA ILE A 48 -2.63 13.33 -7.50
C ILE A 48 -3.11 13.98 -6.19
N GLU A 49 -4.43 14.17 -6.09
CA GLU A 49 -5.08 14.75 -4.91
C GLU A 49 -5.67 13.67 -3.98
N GLY A 50 -6.00 14.06 -2.75
CA GLY A 50 -6.71 13.20 -1.80
C GLY A 50 -5.84 12.16 -1.07
N VAL A 51 -4.53 12.11 -1.33
CA VAL A 51 -3.57 11.26 -0.61
C VAL A 51 -3.06 12.01 0.63
N GLU A 52 -3.34 11.46 1.81
CA GLU A 52 -2.92 12.05 3.09
C GLU A 52 -1.47 11.67 3.43
N LEU A 53 -0.77 12.50 4.21
CA LEU A 53 0.62 12.25 4.61
C LEU A 53 0.69 11.77 6.06
N ILE A 54 1.31 10.60 6.30
CA ILE A 54 1.64 10.11 7.63
C ILE A 54 3.17 10.13 7.79
N PHE A 55 3.68 11.08 8.57
CA PHE A 55 5.12 11.24 8.84
C PHE A 55 5.66 10.23 9.88
N LYS A 56 5.37 8.94 9.67
CA LYS A 56 5.83 7.82 10.51
C LYS A 56 6.32 6.69 9.62
N ARG A 57 7.19 5.84 10.17
CA ARG A 57 7.59 4.59 9.49
C ARG A 57 6.34 3.75 9.21
N PRO A 58 6.24 3.03 8.08
CA PRO A 58 5.03 2.30 7.71
C PRO A 58 4.46 1.38 8.79
N SER A 59 5.32 0.62 9.50
CA SER A 59 4.84 -0.25 10.58
C SER A 59 4.16 0.51 11.71
N VAL A 60 4.70 1.67 12.10
CA VAL A 60 4.11 2.53 13.14
C VAL A 60 2.84 3.20 12.63
N ALA A 61 2.85 3.68 11.39
CA ALA A 61 1.68 4.28 10.75
C ALA A 61 0.51 3.28 10.78
N ILE A 62 0.75 2.03 10.35
CA ILE A 62 -0.27 0.98 10.32
C ILE A 62 -0.80 0.66 11.71
N SER A 63 0.07 0.55 12.72
CA SER A 63 -0.37 0.25 14.08
C SER A 63 -1.28 1.28 14.72
N GLU A 64 -1.23 2.52 14.25
CA GLU A 64 -2.06 3.60 14.76
C GLU A 64 -3.35 3.81 13.95
N LEU A 65 -3.50 3.12 12.82
CA LEU A 65 -4.71 3.19 12.00
C LEU A 65 -5.90 2.60 12.77
N LYS A 66 -6.94 3.41 12.94
CA LYS A 66 -8.20 3.01 13.58
C LYS A 66 -9.35 3.06 12.57
N GLY A 67 -10.27 2.11 12.70
CA GLY A 67 -11.47 2.02 11.85
C GLY A 67 -11.25 1.38 10.47
N PHE A 68 -10.10 0.74 10.26
CA PHE A 68 -9.79 0.00 9.04
C PHE A 68 -9.80 -1.51 9.31
N ASP A 69 -10.34 -2.28 8.36
CA ASP A 69 -10.41 -3.74 8.43
C ASP A 69 -9.22 -4.39 7.71
N SER A 70 -8.70 -3.70 6.69
CA SER A 70 -7.60 -4.14 5.85
C SER A 70 -6.67 -2.96 5.53
N VAL A 71 -5.39 -3.29 5.35
CA VAL A 71 -4.33 -2.39 4.88
C VAL A 71 -3.73 -3.00 3.62
N LEU A 72 -3.60 -2.20 2.57
CA LEU A 72 -2.83 -2.55 1.38
C LEU A 72 -1.62 -1.63 1.25
N LEU A 73 -0.42 -2.22 1.31
CA LEU A 73 0.84 -1.52 1.03
C LEU A 73 1.12 -1.59 -0.48
N VAL A 74 1.38 -0.44 -1.10
CA VAL A 74 1.77 -0.33 -2.50
C VAL A 74 3.22 0.10 -2.60
N LEU A 75 4.04 -0.76 -3.20
CA LEU A 75 5.49 -0.59 -3.31
C LEU A 75 5.93 -0.48 -4.76
N LYS A 76 7.10 0.11 -4.96
CA LYS A 76 7.84 0.13 -6.24
C LYS A 76 9.28 -0.30 -6.00
N ALA A 77 9.45 -1.54 -5.56
CA ALA A 77 10.72 -2.16 -5.25
C ALA A 77 11.49 -2.54 -6.52
N ARG A 78 12.80 -2.71 -6.39
CA ARG A 78 13.68 -3.11 -7.51
C ARG A 78 13.59 -4.59 -7.86
N SER A 79 13.10 -5.41 -6.93
CA SER A 79 12.92 -6.86 -7.12
C SER A 79 11.85 -7.40 -6.16
N ILE A 80 11.38 -8.61 -6.46
CA ILE A 80 10.41 -9.35 -5.63
C ILE A 80 10.98 -9.60 -4.23
N GLU A 81 12.27 -9.93 -4.13
CA GLU A 81 12.97 -10.19 -2.87
C GLU A 81 13.01 -8.91 -2.02
N THR A 82 13.29 -7.76 -2.64
CA THR A 82 13.31 -6.47 -1.94
C THR A 82 11.93 -6.13 -1.37
N ALA A 83 10.87 -6.30 -2.16
CA ALA A 83 9.49 -6.10 -1.69
C ALA A 83 9.15 -7.07 -0.55
N ARG A 84 9.49 -8.35 -0.69
CA ARG A 84 9.24 -9.39 0.32
C ARG A 84 9.94 -9.09 1.64
N THR A 85 11.23 -8.74 1.61
CA THR A 85 11.99 -8.40 2.81
C THR A 85 11.41 -7.17 3.50
N PHE A 86 11.06 -6.14 2.73
CA PHE A 86 10.48 -4.92 3.28
C PHE A 86 9.12 -5.18 3.94
N LEU A 87 8.22 -5.91 3.28
CA LEU A 87 6.90 -6.26 3.80
C LEU A 87 6.98 -7.20 5.00
N GLY A 88 7.91 -8.16 5.00
CA GLY A 88 8.18 -9.02 6.15
C GLY A 88 8.58 -8.20 7.38
N ALA A 89 9.51 -7.25 7.21
CA ALA A 89 9.94 -6.36 8.29
C ALA A 89 8.83 -5.43 8.79
N ILE A 90 7.89 -5.03 7.92
CA ILE A 90 6.69 -4.30 8.35
C ILE A 90 5.80 -5.22 9.18
N GLY A 91 5.47 -6.41 8.66
CA GLY A 91 4.58 -7.37 9.32
C GLY A 91 5.02 -7.73 10.73
N GLU A 92 6.31 -8.03 10.91
CA GLU A 92 6.88 -8.37 12.23
C GLU A 92 6.77 -7.25 13.27
N ARG A 93 6.70 -5.99 12.84
CA ARG A 93 6.76 -4.80 13.71
C ARG A 93 5.43 -4.07 13.84
N THR A 94 4.39 -4.58 13.19
CA THR A 94 3.08 -3.95 13.13
C THR A 94 2.12 -4.64 14.09
N ASP A 95 1.66 -3.91 15.09
CA ASP A 95 0.48 -4.27 15.86
C ASP A 95 -0.78 -3.74 15.17
N PHE A 96 -1.42 -4.56 14.35
CA PHE A 96 -2.68 -4.24 13.68
C PHE A 96 -3.53 -5.51 13.60
N GLN A 97 -4.81 -5.43 13.99
CA GLN A 97 -5.66 -6.61 14.13
C GLN A 97 -6.25 -7.10 12.80
N GLY A 98 -6.40 -6.20 11.82
CA GLY A 98 -6.95 -6.52 10.51
C GLY A 98 -5.97 -7.20 9.56
N GLU A 99 -6.41 -7.32 8.31
CA GLU A 99 -5.63 -7.87 7.20
C GLU A 99 -4.52 -6.91 6.76
N ILE A 100 -3.36 -7.45 6.39
CA ILE A 100 -2.29 -6.68 5.76
C ILE A 100 -1.84 -7.39 4.49
N LEU A 101 -2.08 -6.74 3.35
CA LEU A 101 -1.60 -7.15 2.05
C LEU A 101 -0.53 -6.17 1.57
N GLY A 102 0.33 -6.64 0.68
CA GLY A 102 1.26 -5.80 -0.04
C GLY A 102 1.25 -6.14 -1.52
N ILE A 103 1.31 -5.13 -2.38
CA ILE A 103 1.62 -5.30 -3.79
C ILE A 103 2.88 -4.54 -4.13
N ASP A 104 3.65 -5.10 -5.05
CA ASP A 104 4.70 -4.39 -5.73
C ASP A 104 4.27 -4.08 -7.15
N ILE A 105 4.06 -2.80 -7.45
CA ILE A 105 3.65 -2.39 -8.79
C ILE A 105 4.74 -2.70 -9.79
N ASN A 106 6.02 -2.50 -9.47
CA ASN A 106 7.10 -2.72 -10.44
C ASN A 106 7.17 -4.18 -10.95
N THR A 107 7.04 -5.15 -10.05
CA THR A 107 7.18 -6.59 -10.33
C THR A 107 5.85 -7.34 -10.47
N ASN A 108 4.70 -6.67 -10.37
CA ASN A 108 3.37 -7.29 -10.41
C ASN A 108 3.23 -8.45 -9.42
N SER A 109 3.70 -8.25 -8.19
CA SER A 109 3.70 -9.30 -7.18
C SER A 109 2.77 -8.95 -6.02
N LEU A 110 1.94 -9.92 -5.63
CA LEU A 110 1.12 -9.89 -4.42
C LEU A 110 1.80 -10.61 -3.25
N PHE A 111 1.69 -10.03 -2.07
CA PHE A 111 2.18 -10.57 -0.81
C PHE A 111 1.10 -10.52 0.26
N GLU A 112 0.96 -11.61 0.98
CA GLU A 112 0.13 -11.68 2.18
C GLU A 112 1.02 -11.55 3.40
N VAL A 113 0.91 -10.42 4.11
CA VAL A 113 1.72 -10.12 5.30
C VAL A 113 1.00 -10.60 6.55
N LYS A 114 -0.31 -10.35 6.61
CA LYS A 114 -1.22 -10.88 7.64
C LYS A 114 -2.55 -11.22 6.98
N SER A 115 -2.96 -12.48 7.07
CA SER A 115 -4.18 -12.98 6.43
C SER A 115 -5.44 -12.33 7.00
N GLY A 116 -6.49 -12.29 6.17
CA GLY A 116 -7.80 -11.76 6.50
C GLY A 116 -8.91 -12.51 5.78
N ILE A 117 -10.13 -11.97 5.88
CA ILE A 117 -11.35 -12.55 5.28
C ILE A 117 -11.90 -11.68 4.13
N SER A 118 -11.17 -10.67 3.67
CA SER A 118 -11.63 -9.75 2.64
C SER A 118 -11.55 -10.37 1.24
N ASP A 119 -12.26 -9.79 0.28
CA ASP A 119 -12.16 -10.17 -1.14
C ASP A 119 -11.01 -9.44 -1.88
N ILE A 120 -10.26 -8.57 -1.17
CA ILE A 120 -9.25 -7.68 -1.75
C ILE A 120 -8.15 -8.50 -2.42
N LYS A 121 -7.69 -9.58 -1.78
CA LYS A 121 -6.69 -10.49 -2.34
C LYS A 121 -7.12 -11.06 -3.69
N SER A 122 -8.35 -11.59 -3.77
CA SER A 122 -8.92 -12.14 -5.01
C SER A 122 -9.04 -11.09 -6.10
N TYR A 123 -9.43 -9.86 -5.72
CA TYR A 123 -9.50 -8.75 -6.66
C TYR A 123 -8.11 -8.34 -7.18
N LEU A 124 -7.09 -8.26 -6.33
CA LEU A 124 -5.72 -7.95 -6.76
C LEU A 124 -5.16 -9.02 -7.71
N ILE A 125 -5.45 -10.31 -7.47
CA ILE A 125 -5.11 -11.39 -8.41
C ILE A 125 -5.80 -11.17 -9.77
N SER A 126 -7.08 -10.74 -9.78
CA SER A 126 -7.79 -10.43 -11.03
C SER A 126 -7.21 -9.22 -11.78
N LEU A 127 -6.48 -8.34 -11.08
CA LEU A 127 -5.74 -7.22 -11.67
C LEU A 127 -4.34 -7.61 -12.17
N GLY A 128 -3.91 -8.85 -11.95
CA GLY A 128 -2.64 -9.39 -12.42
C GLY A 128 -1.47 -9.31 -11.43
N PHE A 129 -1.75 -9.22 -10.12
CA PHE A 129 -0.76 -9.31 -9.04
C PHE A 129 -0.62 -10.72 -8.45
#